data_AF-A0A495WAV6-F1
#
_entry.id   AF-A0A495WAV6-F1
#
_cell.length_a   1.000
_cell.length_b   1.000
_cell.length_c   1.000
_cell.angle_alpha   90.00
_cell.angle_beta   90.00
_cell.angle_gamma   90.00
#
_symmetry.space_group_name_H-M   'P 1'
#
loop_
_entity.id
_entity.type
_entity.pdbx_description
1 polymer ?
#
loop_
_entity_poly.entity_id
_entity_poly.type
_entity_poly.pdbx_seq_one_letter_code
_entity_poly.pdbx_strand_id
1 'polypeptide(L)'
;MSNSIKDKYLADPARYAEEAYDSLQQRLLTIEYKYAKGVPKFENLFAFMASAHENLGLLAYFAHGDMTAFKQHWYLATKLWLHASRHLPNKDYYMSGGEDHFTLEWSFIHPLVSDNQALINEAAALETPVLLMYRDNPKTIEFAFHIAQLVIRGDYEAAQAKIAIGAKKAGSKMKQAYANGNDFYSLLMKGDKAGLEDSLMNDLRNLKKNTFFTVSEFVYPIITLRTKLCWHKGIPVEIEHPMVPMAWMPIQPLPQYDDIYDFLSPNWQPPDQGFMARLSRKLQKSFPEIDACMERIRQVDRCS
;
A
#
# COMPACT_ATOMS: atom_id res chain seq x y z
N MET A 1 -3.16 -20.39 -24.24
CA MET A 1 -2.36 -19.35 -23.56
C MET A 1 -3.32 -18.50 -22.76
N SER A 2 -3.08 -18.34 -21.47
CA SER A 2 -3.91 -17.49 -20.61
C SER A 2 -3.75 -16.03 -21.05
N ASN A 3 -4.86 -15.30 -21.17
CA ASN A 3 -4.90 -13.88 -21.58
C ASN A 3 -4.82 -12.93 -20.37
N SER A 4 -4.27 -13.39 -19.23
CA SER A 4 -4.24 -12.61 -17.99
C SER A 4 -3.32 -11.39 -18.14
N ILE A 5 -3.56 -10.36 -17.31
CA ILE A 5 -2.70 -9.17 -17.31
C ILE A 5 -1.30 -9.58 -16.86
N LYS A 6 -1.20 -10.48 -15.86
CA LYS A 6 0.07 -11.06 -15.40
C LYS A 6 0.87 -11.70 -16.54
N ASP A 7 0.24 -12.50 -17.38
CA ASP A 7 0.97 -13.19 -18.47
C ASP A 7 1.54 -12.19 -19.48
N LYS A 8 0.78 -11.13 -19.81
CA LYS A 8 1.28 -10.04 -20.66
C LYS A 8 2.40 -9.28 -19.98
N TYR A 9 2.24 -9.00 -18.69
CA TYR A 9 3.20 -8.29 -17.86
C TYR A 9 4.57 -8.98 -17.80
N LEU A 10 4.55 -10.31 -17.64
CA LEU A 10 5.76 -11.12 -17.57
C LEU A 10 6.35 -11.47 -18.94
N ALA A 11 5.57 -11.35 -20.02
CA ALA A 11 6.05 -11.58 -21.38
C ALA A 11 6.93 -10.42 -21.91
N ASP A 12 6.70 -9.19 -21.43
CA ASP A 12 7.44 -7.99 -21.85
C ASP A 12 7.69 -7.03 -20.66
N PRO A 13 8.48 -7.45 -19.67
CA PRO A 13 8.70 -6.67 -18.44
C PRO A 13 9.34 -5.30 -18.72
N ALA A 14 10.18 -5.20 -19.75
CA ALA A 14 10.84 -3.96 -20.14
C ALA A 14 9.83 -2.88 -20.57
N ARG A 15 8.84 -3.26 -21.38
CA ARG A 15 7.77 -2.33 -21.77
C ARG A 15 7.00 -1.80 -20.56
N TYR A 16 6.64 -2.66 -19.61
CA TYR A 16 5.88 -2.25 -18.44
C TYR A 16 6.70 -1.42 -17.45
N ALA A 17 8.01 -1.65 -17.38
CA ALA A 17 8.92 -0.77 -16.65
C ALA A 17 8.94 0.64 -17.28
N GLU A 18 9.10 0.73 -18.61
CA GLU A 18 9.07 2.01 -19.32
C GLU A 18 7.72 2.74 -19.17
N GLU A 19 6.58 2.03 -19.26
CA GLU A 19 5.27 2.62 -19.00
C GLU A 19 5.16 3.20 -17.57
N ALA A 20 5.76 2.53 -16.58
CA ALA A 20 5.81 3.03 -15.20
C ALA A 20 6.74 4.24 -15.05
N TYR A 21 7.91 4.23 -15.68
CA TYR A 21 8.83 5.38 -15.68
C TYR A 21 8.22 6.61 -16.37
N ASP A 22 7.58 6.42 -17.52
CA ASP A 22 6.87 7.48 -18.24
C ASP A 22 5.77 8.07 -17.38
N SER A 23 4.99 7.22 -16.69
CA SER A 23 3.96 7.66 -15.75
C SER A 23 4.57 8.53 -14.64
N LEU A 24 5.66 8.09 -14.01
CA LEU A 24 6.34 8.85 -12.95
C LEU A 24 6.86 10.19 -13.45
N GLN A 25 7.52 10.23 -14.61
CA GLN A 25 8.04 11.45 -15.20
C GLN A 25 6.91 12.44 -15.52
N GLN A 26 5.80 11.98 -16.09
CA GLN A 26 4.63 12.83 -16.38
C GLN A 26 4.01 13.42 -15.10
N ARG A 27 3.99 12.66 -14.00
CA ARG A 27 3.48 13.16 -12.71
C ARG A 27 4.43 14.19 -12.10
N LEU A 28 5.75 13.96 -12.14
CA LEU A 28 6.73 14.97 -11.71
C LEU A 28 6.61 16.27 -12.54
N LEU A 29 6.45 16.17 -13.86
CA LEU A 29 6.22 17.35 -14.71
C LEU A 29 4.89 18.06 -14.37
N THR A 30 3.87 17.30 -13.98
CA THR A 30 2.58 17.85 -13.54
C THR A 30 2.72 18.64 -12.24
N ILE A 31 3.62 18.24 -11.33
CA ILE A 31 3.94 19.00 -10.10
C ILE A 31 4.47 20.38 -10.48
N GLU A 32 5.50 20.42 -11.33
CA GLU A 32 6.12 21.68 -11.76
C GLU A 32 5.14 22.59 -12.49
N TYR A 33 4.28 22.01 -13.33
CA TYR A 33 3.21 22.74 -13.98
C TYR A 33 2.22 23.38 -12.99
N LYS A 34 1.85 22.65 -11.92
CA LYS A 34 0.96 23.17 -10.87
C LYS A 34 1.63 24.29 -10.09
N TYR A 35 2.92 24.18 -9.76
CA TYR A 35 3.69 25.29 -9.17
C TYR A 35 3.76 26.50 -10.09
N ALA A 36 4.05 26.32 -11.38
CA ALA A 36 4.07 27.41 -12.36
C ALA A 36 2.71 28.14 -12.43
N LYS A 37 1.61 27.41 -12.27
CA LYS A 37 0.26 27.96 -12.20
C LYS A 37 -0.15 28.49 -10.83
N GLY A 38 0.62 28.26 -9.76
CA GLY A 38 0.24 28.58 -8.38
C GLY A 38 -1.04 27.86 -7.94
N VAL A 39 -1.26 26.64 -8.45
CA VAL A 39 -2.39 25.80 -8.05
C VAL A 39 -1.94 24.90 -6.90
N PRO A 40 -2.52 25.01 -5.69
CA PRO A 40 -2.04 24.27 -4.53
C PRO A 40 -2.54 22.82 -4.46
N LYS A 41 -3.41 22.39 -5.38
CA LYS A 41 -4.08 21.09 -5.32
C LYS A 41 -3.36 20.04 -6.17
N PHE A 42 -2.91 18.96 -5.54
CA PHE A 42 -2.23 17.82 -6.16
C PHE A 42 -3.09 16.55 -6.18
N GLU A 43 -4.40 16.71 -6.39
CA GLU A 43 -5.38 15.61 -6.36
C GLU A 43 -4.91 14.39 -7.18
N ASN A 44 -4.90 13.22 -6.56
CA ASN A 44 -4.52 11.90 -7.09
C ASN A 44 -3.09 11.75 -7.63
N LEU A 45 -2.28 12.79 -7.60
CA LEU A 45 -0.92 12.76 -8.14
C LEU A 45 -0.05 11.72 -7.43
N PHE A 46 0.02 11.81 -6.10
CA PHE A 46 0.85 10.91 -5.29
C PHE A 46 0.33 9.47 -5.32
N ALA A 47 -0.99 9.28 -5.42
CA ALA A 47 -1.61 7.98 -5.61
C ALA A 47 -1.16 7.29 -6.91
N PHE A 48 -1.10 8.04 -8.02
CA PHE A 48 -0.59 7.50 -9.28
C PHE A 48 0.91 7.18 -9.22
N MET A 49 1.71 8.02 -8.57
CA MET A 49 3.13 7.73 -8.35
C MET A 49 3.33 6.48 -7.48
N ALA A 50 2.51 6.32 -6.44
CA ALA A 50 2.52 5.14 -5.59
C ALA A 50 2.20 3.87 -6.38
N SER A 51 1.19 3.93 -7.25
CA SER A 51 0.79 2.82 -8.14
C SER A 51 1.90 2.46 -9.15
N ALA A 52 2.66 3.45 -9.64
CA ALA A 52 3.80 3.17 -10.52
C ALA A 52 4.93 2.44 -9.79
N HIS A 53 5.22 2.81 -8.54
CA HIS A 53 6.16 2.07 -7.70
C HIS A 53 5.67 0.67 -7.32
N GLU A 54 4.38 0.49 -7.05
CA GLU A 54 3.77 -0.82 -6.82
C GLU A 54 4.08 -1.76 -8.01
N ASN A 55 3.85 -1.26 -9.24
CA ASN A 55 4.15 -1.97 -10.49
C ASN A 55 5.64 -2.29 -10.65
N LEU A 56 6.53 -1.30 -10.48
CA LEU A 56 7.98 -1.52 -10.56
C LEU A 56 8.45 -2.57 -9.54
N GLY A 57 7.93 -2.54 -8.32
CA GLY A 57 8.22 -3.58 -7.34
C GLY A 57 7.74 -4.96 -7.79
N LEU A 58 6.52 -5.07 -8.31
CA LEU A 58 6.01 -6.34 -8.85
C LEU A 58 6.89 -6.87 -9.99
N LEU A 59 7.40 -6.01 -10.88
CA LEU A 59 8.38 -6.40 -11.92
C LEU A 59 9.67 -6.90 -11.30
N ALA A 60 10.27 -6.14 -10.38
CA ALA A 60 11.50 -6.52 -9.71
C ALA A 60 11.39 -7.93 -9.12
N TYR A 61 10.30 -8.22 -8.40
CA TYR A 61 10.12 -9.54 -7.81
C TYR A 61 9.75 -10.63 -8.85
N PHE A 62 8.67 -10.45 -9.63
CA PHE A 62 8.13 -11.54 -10.46
C PHE A 62 8.85 -11.74 -11.79
N ALA A 63 9.48 -10.71 -12.34
CA ALA A 63 10.23 -10.80 -13.60
C ALA A 63 11.73 -10.99 -13.35
N HIS A 64 12.29 -10.32 -12.33
CA HIS A 64 13.75 -10.28 -12.12
C HIS A 64 14.23 -11.06 -10.88
N GLY A 65 13.32 -11.51 -10.01
CA GLY A 65 13.68 -12.21 -8.77
C GLY A 65 14.37 -11.32 -7.73
N ASP A 66 14.22 -10.01 -7.85
CA ASP A 66 14.92 -9.02 -7.03
C ASP A 66 14.04 -8.55 -5.86
N MET A 67 14.37 -9.06 -4.67
CA MET A 67 13.70 -8.68 -3.43
C MET A 67 14.11 -7.28 -2.94
N THR A 68 15.32 -6.83 -3.27
CA THR A 68 15.86 -5.54 -2.81
C THR A 68 15.12 -4.40 -3.48
N ALA A 69 15.06 -4.39 -4.82
CA ALA A 69 14.30 -3.37 -5.55
C ALA A 69 12.79 -3.46 -5.25
N PHE A 70 12.24 -4.67 -5.08
CA PHE A 70 10.84 -4.85 -4.65
C PHE A 70 10.55 -4.11 -3.34
N LYS A 71 11.35 -4.34 -2.30
CA LYS A 71 11.17 -3.68 -1.00
C LYS A 71 11.39 -2.17 -1.08
N GLN A 72 12.38 -1.72 -1.83
CA GLN A 72 12.66 -0.30 -2.02
C GLN A 72 11.50 0.42 -2.73
N HIS A 73 10.93 -0.18 -3.78
CA HIS A 73 9.77 0.37 -4.47
C HIS A 73 8.51 0.36 -3.59
N TRP A 74 8.25 -0.71 -2.84
CA TRP A 74 7.07 -0.77 -1.99
C TRP A 74 7.19 0.13 -0.74
N TYR A 75 8.42 0.42 -0.29
CA TYR A 75 8.72 1.50 0.64
C TYR A 75 8.31 2.88 0.07
N LEU A 76 8.74 3.21 -1.15
CA LEU A 76 8.37 4.47 -1.82
C LEU A 76 6.86 4.57 -2.07
N ALA A 77 6.23 3.48 -2.52
CA ALA A 77 4.78 3.41 -2.71
C ALA A 77 4.05 3.70 -1.39
N THR A 78 4.50 3.14 -0.27
CA THR A 78 3.94 3.42 1.05
C THR A 78 4.04 4.90 1.42
N LYS A 79 5.21 5.53 1.25
CA LYS A 79 5.38 6.96 1.55
C LYS A 79 4.48 7.84 0.70
N LEU A 80 4.36 7.53 -0.59
CA LEU A 80 3.50 8.27 -1.51
C LEU A 80 2.01 8.09 -1.20
N TRP A 81 1.59 6.88 -0.81
CA TRP A 81 0.23 6.64 -0.33
C TRP A 81 -0.06 7.40 0.97
N LEU A 82 0.87 7.41 1.92
CA LEU A 82 0.72 8.17 3.18
C LEU A 82 0.60 9.66 2.89
N HIS A 83 1.43 10.16 1.99
CA HIS A 83 1.37 11.55 1.55
C HIS A 83 0.04 11.86 0.83
N ALA A 84 -0.45 10.97 -0.03
CA ALA A 84 -1.75 11.11 -0.70
C ALA A 84 -2.90 11.20 0.33
N SER A 85 -2.95 10.27 1.29
CA SER A 85 -4.00 10.21 2.30
C SER A 85 -4.04 11.45 3.21
N ARG A 86 -2.88 12.05 3.52
CA ARG A 86 -2.79 13.28 4.31
C ARG A 86 -3.31 14.53 3.58
N HIS A 87 -3.31 14.49 2.26
CA HIS A 87 -3.75 15.60 1.41
C HIS A 87 -5.16 15.39 0.84
N LEU A 88 -5.92 14.45 1.39
CA LEU A 88 -7.30 14.24 0.97
C LEU A 88 -8.13 15.49 1.28
N PRO A 89 -8.97 15.93 0.31
CA PRO A 89 -9.80 17.09 0.54
C PRO A 89 -10.84 16.78 1.63
N ASN A 90 -11.11 17.72 2.53
CA ASN A 90 -12.30 17.68 3.38
C ASN A 90 -13.54 17.82 2.48
N LYS A 91 -14.06 16.70 1.96
CA LYS A 91 -15.32 16.65 1.22
C LYS A 91 -16.37 15.95 2.09
N ASP A 92 -17.57 16.52 2.14
CA ASP A 92 -18.74 15.96 2.83
C ASP A 92 -19.36 14.77 2.08
N TYR A 93 -18.89 14.45 0.87
CA TYR A 93 -19.47 13.44 0.00
C TYR A 93 -18.41 12.54 -0.64
N TYR A 94 -18.56 11.23 -0.43
CA TYR A 94 -17.63 10.19 -0.87
C TYR A 94 -18.02 9.57 -2.20
N MET A 95 -17.04 9.46 -3.10
CA MET A 95 -17.05 8.46 -4.15
C MET A 95 -16.25 7.26 -3.67
N SER A 96 -16.93 6.15 -3.38
CA SER A 96 -16.28 4.85 -3.23
C SER A 96 -15.59 4.50 -4.56
N GLY A 97 -14.27 4.69 -4.66
CA GLY A 97 -13.60 4.42 -5.94
C GLY A 97 -12.12 4.73 -6.10
N GLY A 98 -11.37 5.10 -5.05
CA GLY A 98 -9.91 5.22 -5.18
C GLY A 98 -9.24 6.37 -4.43
N GLU A 99 -9.98 7.16 -3.65
CA GLU A 99 -9.38 8.30 -2.94
C GLU A 99 -8.76 7.93 -1.59
N ASP A 100 -9.16 6.84 -0.91
CA ASP A 100 -8.60 6.51 0.41
C ASP A 100 -7.98 5.10 0.48
N HIS A 101 -6.71 5.00 0.04
CA HIS A 101 -5.95 3.75 0.10
C HIS A 101 -5.96 3.15 1.50
N PHE A 102 -5.70 3.95 2.54
CA PHE A 102 -5.64 3.49 3.93
C PHE A 102 -7.01 3.42 4.62
N THR A 103 -8.00 2.86 3.94
CA THR A 103 -9.29 2.42 4.52
C THR A 103 -9.58 0.95 4.27
N LEU A 104 -8.81 0.31 3.39
CA LEU A 104 -8.94 -1.09 3.03
C LEU A 104 -7.87 -1.90 3.73
N GLU A 105 -8.25 -3.02 4.35
CA GLU A 105 -7.34 -3.89 5.10
C GLU A 105 -6.08 -4.25 4.28
N TRP A 106 -6.28 -4.63 3.01
CA TRP A 106 -5.20 -5.03 2.09
C TRP A 106 -4.14 -3.95 1.88
N SER A 107 -4.42 -2.68 2.13
CA SER A 107 -3.48 -1.58 1.92
C SER A 107 -2.25 -1.64 2.82
N PHE A 108 -2.35 -2.32 3.96
CA PHE A 108 -1.21 -2.63 4.83
C PHE A 108 -0.18 -3.55 4.18
N ILE A 109 -0.47 -4.16 3.03
CA ILE A 109 0.49 -5.04 2.36
C ILE A 109 1.75 -4.26 1.99
N HIS A 110 1.62 -3.00 1.54
CA HIS A 110 2.74 -2.14 1.15
C HIS A 110 3.74 -1.91 2.30
N PRO A 111 3.33 -1.33 3.44
CA PRO A 111 4.25 -1.12 4.55
C PRO A 111 4.80 -2.44 5.08
N LEU A 112 3.96 -3.48 5.21
CA LEU A 112 4.39 -4.73 5.84
C LEU A 112 5.43 -5.50 5.02
N VAL A 113 5.28 -5.65 3.71
CA VAL A 113 6.28 -6.38 2.91
C VAL A 113 7.53 -5.56 2.61
N SER A 114 7.46 -4.23 2.76
CA SER A 114 8.67 -3.40 2.76
C SER A 114 9.57 -3.75 3.94
N ASP A 115 9.03 -4.32 5.02
CA ASP A 115 9.69 -4.57 6.32
C ASP A 115 10.22 -3.31 7.04
N ASN A 116 9.89 -2.11 6.56
CA ASN A 116 10.32 -0.88 7.23
C ASN A 116 9.43 -0.57 8.46
N GLN A 117 9.94 -0.82 9.66
CA GLN A 117 9.17 -0.67 10.91
C GLN A 117 8.62 0.76 11.11
N ALA A 118 9.37 1.79 10.72
CA ALA A 118 8.92 3.17 10.87
C ALA A 118 7.67 3.43 10.01
N LEU A 119 7.68 3.00 8.75
CA LEU A 119 6.51 3.14 7.87
C LEU A 119 5.33 2.25 8.28
N ILE A 120 5.60 1.04 8.80
CA ILE A 120 4.55 0.17 9.36
C ILE A 120 3.83 0.90 10.51
N ASN A 121 4.59 1.50 11.42
CA ASN A 121 4.04 2.24 12.54
C ASN A 121 3.29 3.50 12.07
N GLU A 122 3.84 4.22 11.10
CA GLU A 122 3.23 5.43 10.54
C GLU A 122 1.88 5.13 9.86
N ALA A 123 1.81 4.06 9.05
CA ALA A 123 0.57 3.61 8.43
C ALA A 123 -0.44 3.11 9.47
N ALA A 124 0.01 2.39 10.49
CA ALA A 124 -0.86 1.88 11.55
C ALA A 124 -1.42 2.99 12.46
N ALA A 125 -0.76 4.15 12.49
CA ALA A 125 -1.19 5.34 13.23
C ALA A 125 -1.97 6.36 12.38
N LEU A 126 -2.08 6.16 11.06
CA LEU A 126 -2.73 7.11 10.17
C LEU A 126 -4.24 7.23 10.50
N GLU A 127 -4.71 8.46 10.64
CA GLU A 127 -6.13 8.78 10.71
C GLU A 127 -6.53 9.60 9.47
N THR A 128 -7.45 9.08 8.67
CA THR A 128 -8.08 9.80 7.56
C THR A 128 -9.50 10.23 7.95
N PRO A 129 -10.07 11.27 7.30
CA PRO A 129 -11.46 11.66 7.56
C PRO A 129 -12.47 10.52 7.37
N VAL A 130 -12.28 9.64 6.37
CA VAL A 130 -13.12 8.45 6.14
C VAL A 130 -13.04 7.52 7.34
N LEU A 131 -11.81 7.21 7.74
CA LEU A 131 -11.55 6.26 8.80
C LEU A 131 -12.16 6.74 10.11
N LEU A 132 -12.00 8.01 10.47
CA LEU A 132 -12.59 8.57 11.68
C LEU A 132 -14.12 8.49 11.68
N MET A 133 -14.76 8.66 10.52
CA MET A 133 -16.21 8.62 10.40
C MET A 133 -16.77 7.19 10.46
N TYR A 134 -16.08 6.20 9.89
CA TYR A 134 -16.62 4.85 9.73
C TYR A 134 -15.98 3.77 10.60
N ARG A 135 -14.81 4.01 11.23
CA ARG A 135 -14.08 2.99 11.99
C ARG A 135 -14.92 2.31 13.06
N ASP A 136 -15.93 2.97 13.61
CA ASP A 136 -16.78 2.42 14.68
C ASP A 136 -18.08 1.74 14.21
N ASN A 137 -18.31 1.66 12.89
CA ASN A 137 -19.43 0.94 12.32
C ASN A 137 -19.05 -0.52 11.96
N PRO A 138 -19.52 -1.55 12.69
CA PRO A 138 -19.10 -2.94 12.49
C PRO A 138 -19.52 -3.60 11.17
N LYS A 139 -20.20 -2.84 10.30
CA LYS A 139 -20.66 -3.27 8.98
C LYS A 139 -19.81 -2.71 7.84
N THR A 140 -18.81 -1.87 8.12
CA THR A 140 -17.98 -1.25 7.10
C THR A 140 -16.57 -1.84 7.07
N ILE A 141 -15.85 -1.59 5.99
CA ILE A 141 -14.47 -2.07 5.77
C ILE A 141 -13.47 -1.36 6.70
N GLU A 142 -13.73 -0.10 7.04
CA GLU A 142 -12.90 0.73 7.91
C GLU A 142 -12.86 0.16 9.34
N PHE A 143 -13.92 -0.52 9.76
CA PHE A 143 -13.94 -1.22 11.04
C PHE A 143 -12.91 -2.35 11.10
N ALA A 144 -12.81 -3.16 10.04
CA ALA A 144 -11.81 -4.22 9.94
C ALA A 144 -10.40 -3.64 9.78
N PHE A 145 -10.25 -2.60 8.97
CA PHE A 145 -8.98 -1.86 8.85
C PHE A 145 -8.49 -1.32 10.20
N HIS A 146 -9.38 -0.74 11.01
CA HIS A 146 -9.01 -0.22 12.32
C HIS A 146 -8.67 -1.34 13.32
N ILE A 147 -9.27 -2.54 13.22
CA ILE A 147 -8.80 -3.70 13.99
C ILE A 147 -7.36 -4.04 13.58
N ALA A 148 -7.06 -4.04 12.28
CA ALA A 148 -5.70 -4.25 11.77
C ALA A 148 -4.70 -3.23 12.35
N GLN A 149 -5.06 -1.94 12.37
CA GLN A 149 -4.24 -0.87 12.98
C GLN A 149 -3.95 -1.13 14.45
N LEU A 150 -4.96 -1.53 15.23
CA LEU A 150 -4.79 -1.82 16.66
C LEU A 150 -3.87 -3.02 16.86
N VAL A 151 -4.05 -4.09 16.07
CA VAL A 151 -3.23 -5.29 16.15
C VAL A 151 -1.78 -5.02 15.75
N ILE A 152 -1.53 -4.26 14.68
CA ILE A 152 -0.18 -3.87 14.25
C ILE A 152 0.51 -3.02 15.33
N ARG A 153 -0.23 -2.12 15.99
CA ARG A 153 0.29 -1.31 17.12
C ARG A 153 0.48 -2.09 18.42
N GLY A 154 0.04 -3.34 18.48
CA GLY A 154 0.06 -4.14 19.72
C GLY A 154 -1.03 -3.77 20.73
N ASP A 155 -2.00 -2.93 20.36
CA ASP A 155 -3.13 -2.54 21.21
C ASP A 155 -4.23 -3.61 21.18
N TYR A 156 -3.92 -4.76 21.78
CA TYR A 156 -4.81 -5.93 21.76
C TYR A 156 -6.05 -5.74 22.63
N GLU A 157 -5.98 -4.92 23.68
CA GLU A 157 -7.14 -4.62 24.52
C GLU A 157 -8.21 -3.87 23.71
N ALA A 158 -7.82 -2.80 23.02
CA ALA A 158 -8.74 -2.06 22.16
C ALA A 158 -9.21 -2.91 20.96
N ALA A 159 -8.34 -3.75 20.39
CA ALA A 159 -8.74 -4.67 19.33
C ALA A 159 -9.82 -5.66 19.80
N GLN A 160 -9.65 -6.26 20.99
CA GLN A 160 -10.64 -7.17 21.59
C GLN A 160 -11.95 -6.46 21.91
N ALA A 161 -11.91 -5.26 22.48
CA ALA A 161 -13.10 -4.46 22.74
C ALA A 161 -13.87 -4.17 21.45
N LYS A 162 -13.15 -3.88 20.36
CA LYS A 162 -13.75 -3.66 19.03
C LYS A 162 -14.37 -4.94 18.48
N ILE A 163 -13.67 -6.07 18.53
CA ILE A 163 -14.22 -7.38 18.14
C ILE A 163 -15.50 -7.72 18.92
N ALA A 164 -15.56 -7.41 20.23
CA ALA A 164 -16.75 -7.62 21.05
C ALA A 164 -17.97 -6.78 20.59
N ILE A 165 -17.74 -5.58 20.05
CA ILE A 165 -18.79 -4.79 19.38
C ILE A 165 -19.24 -5.49 18.09
N GLY A 166 -18.28 -5.99 17.30
CA GLY A 166 -18.53 -6.76 16.09
C GLY A 166 -19.39 -8.01 16.33
N ALA A 167 -19.11 -8.77 17.39
CA ALA A 167 -19.87 -9.95 17.82
C ALA A 167 -21.36 -9.67 18.10
N LYS A 168 -21.73 -8.40 18.31
CA LYS A 168 -23.13 -7.98 18.53
C LYS A 168 -23.79 -7.43 17.27
N LYS A 169 -23.05 -6.62 16.50
CA LYS A 169 -23.61 -5.69 15.50
C LYS A 169 -23.13 -5.90 14.05
N ALA A 170 -22.12 -6.74 13.80
CA ALA A 170 -21.63 -7.02 12.45
C ALA A 170 -22.65 -7.82 11.61
N GLY A 171 -22.38 -7.98 10.31
CA GLY A 171 -23.15 -8.88 9.45
C GLY A 171 -23.11 -10.33 9.93
N SER A 172 -24.13 -11.14 9.62
CA SER A 172 -24.36 -12.47 10.23
C SER A 172 -23.14 -13.39 10.29
N LYS A 173 -22.41 -13.54 9.17
CA LYS A 173 -21.19 -14.37 9.10
C LYS A 173 -20.09 -13.86 10.03
N MET A 174 -19.73 -12.58 9.92
CA MET A 174 -18.66 -11.99 10.74
C MET A 174 -19.06 -11.88 12.22
N LYS A 175 -20.33 -11.62 12.50
CA LYS A 175 -20.87 -11.61 13.86
C LYS A 175 -20.62 -12.95 14.56
N GLN A 176 -20.91 -14.07 13.90
CA GLN A 176 -20.63 -15.41 14.44
C GLN A 176 -19.11 -15.66 14.57
N ALA A 177 -18.32 -15.29 13.57
CA ALA A 177 -16.86 -15.42 13.63
C ALA A 177 -16.25 -14.67 14.83
N TYR A 178 -16.67 -13.42 15.05
CA TYR A 178 -16.26 -12.61 16.21
C TYR A 178 -16.75 -13.20 17.53
N ALA A 179 -18.01 -13.66 17.61
CA ALA A 179 -18.56 -14.24 18.84
C ALA A 179 -17.86 -15.54 19.25
N ASN A 180 -17.47 -16.36 18.27
CA ASN A 180 -16.76 -17.61 18.51
C ASN A 180 -15.24 -17.40 18.67
N GLY A 181 -14.73 -16.21 18.34
CA GLY A 181 -13.30 -15.90 18.30
C GLY A 181 -12.54 -16.70 17.24
N ASN A 182 -13.21 -16.98 16.12
CA ASN A 182 -12.69 -17.69 14.95
C ASN A 182 -12.40 -16.74 13.76
N ASP A 183 -12.61 -15.43 13.93
CA ASP A 183 -12.12 -14.46 12.96
C ASP A 183 -10.58 -14.40 13.00
N PHE A 184 -10.00 -13.95 11.89
CA PHE A 184 -8.55 -13.89 11.71
C PHE A 184 -7.83 -13.14 12.86
N TYR A 185 -8.35 -11.99 13.30
CA TYR A 185 -7.69 -11.18 14.32
C TYR A 185 -7.78 -11.80 15.71
N SER A 186 -8.90 -12.43 16.06
CA SER A 186 -8.99 -13.23 17.28
C SER A 186 -7.99 -14.38 17.31
N LEU A 187 -7.88 -15.15 16.21
CA LEU A 187 -6.92 -16.25 16.09
C LEU A 187 -5.48 -15.76 16.18
N LEU A 188 -5.18 -14.66 15.48
CA LEU A 188 -3.88 -14.02 15.48
C LEU A 188 -3.49 -13.58 16.89
N MET A 189 -4.39 -12.91 17.63
CA MET A 189 -4.12 -12.49 19.01
C MET A 189 -3.92 -13.66 19.97
N LYS A 190 -4.62 -14.79 19.77
CA LYS A 190 -4.46 -16.02 20.55
C LYS A 190 -3.15 -16.77 20.26
N GLY A 191 -2.48 -16.47 19.15
CA GLY A 191 -1.32 -17.26 18.69
C GLY A 191 -1.71 -18.62 18.10
N ASP A 192 -2.96 -18.78 17.65
CA ASP A 192 -3.49 -20.05 17.16
C ASP A 192 -3.04 -20.31 15.72
N LYS A 193 -1.82 -20.85 15.57
CA LYS A 193 -1.23 -21.15 14.25
C LYS A 193 -2.12 -22.06 13.39
N ALA A 194 -2.63 -23.15 13.95
CA ALA A 194 -3.46 -24.10 13.21
C ALA A 194 -4.77 -23.45 12.77
N GLY A 195 -5.44 -22.71 13.66
CA GLY A 195 -6.65 -21.97 13.31
C GLY A 195 -6.41 -20.90 12.23
N LEU A 196 -5.25 -20.23 12.25
CA LEU A 196 -4.86 -19.27 11.21
C LEU A 196 -4.65 -19.94 9.85
N GLU A 197 -3.92 -21.06 9.81
CA GLU A 197 -3.70 -21.84 8.59
C GLU A 197 -5.02 -22.32 7.98
N ASP A 198 -5.89 -22.91 8.81
CA ASP A 198 -7.21 -23.36 8.39
C ASP A 198 -8.09 -22.20 7.89
N SER A 199 -8.09 -21.07 8.60
CA SER A 199 -8.85 -19.88 8.24
C SER A 199 -8.43 -19.33 6.88
N LEU A 200 -7.12 -19.15 6.66
CA LEU A 200 -6.57 -18.62 5.41
C LEU A 200 -6.78 -19.58 4.24
N MET A 201 -6.60 -20.89 4.44
CA MET A 201 -6.86 -21.89 3.41
C MET A 201 -8.34 -21.98 3.05
N ASN A 202 -9.23 -21.87 4.03
CA ASN A 202 -10.66 -21.80 3.77
C ASN A 202 -11.03 -20.53 3.00
N ASP A 203 -10.46 -19.37 3.36
CA ASP A 203 -10.68 -18.14 2.59
C ASP A 203 -10.21 -18.32 1.15
N LEU A 204 -8.99 -18.84 0.91
CA LEU A 204 -8.45 -19.15 -0.42
C LEU A 204 -9.39 -20.01 -1.28
N ARG A 205 -9.96 -21.09 -0.71
CA ARG A 205 -10.90 -21.99 -1.41
C ARG A 205 -12.20 -21.31 -1.80
N ASN A 206 -12.61 -20.29 -1.05
CA ASN A 206 -13.88 -19.59 -1.23
C ASN A 206 -13.74 -18.26 -2.00
N LEU A 207 -12.52 -17.85 -2.34
CA LEU A 207 -12.29 -16.66 -3.16
C LEU A 207 -12.87 -16.89 -4.56
N LYS A 208 -13.84 -16.07 -4.94
CA LYS A 208 -14.26 -15.96 -6.34
C LYS A 208 -13.12 -15.28 -7.10
N LYS A 209 -12.72 -15.84 -8.25
CA LYS A 209 -11.79 -15.17 -9.17
C LYS A 209 -12.40 -13.82 -9.56
N ASN A 210 -11.54 -12.79 -9.50
CA ASN A 210 -11.78 -11.39 -9.82
C ASN A 210 -12.55 -10.56 -8.78
N THR A 211 -11.81 -9.64 -8.17
CA THR A 211 -12.12 -8.20 -8.21
C THR A 211 -10.85 -7.43 -7.78
N PHE A 212 -10.46 -6.40 -8.56
CA PHE A 212 -9.50 -5.31 -8.24
C PHE A 212 -8.03 -5.43 -8.69
N PHE A 213 -7.55 -4.36 -9.36
CA PHE A 213 -6.18 -3.83 -9.58
C PHE A 213 -4.97 -4.76 -9.82
N THR A 214 -3.93 -4.19 -10.44
CA THR A 214 -2.68 -4.84 -10.91
C THR A 214 -2.11 -5.89 -9.95
N VAL A 215 -2.00 -5.60 -8.64
CA VAL A 215 -1.48 -6.56 -7.64
C VAL A 215 -2.28 -7.86 -7.54
N SER A 216 -3.61 -7.84 -7.69
CA SER A 216 -4.43 -9.06 -7.49
C SER A 216 -4.29 -10.08 -8.61
N GLU A 217 -3.71 -9.69 -9.74
CA GLU A 217 -3.31 -10.62 -10.81
C GLU A 217 -2.05 -11.41 -10.40
N PHE A 218 -1.22 -10.86 -9.51
CA PHE A 218 0.02 -11.48 -9.04
C PHE A 218 -0.16 -12.28 -7.75
N VAL A 219 -0.91 -11.73 -6.80
CA VAL A 219 -1.09 -12.29 -5.45
C VAL A 219 -2.54 -12.21 -5.01
N TYR A 220 -2.91 -12.95 -3.97
CA TYR A 220 -4.14 -12.68 -3.22
C TYR A 220 -3.84 -11.64 -2.13
N PRO A 221 -4.21 -10.35 -2.29
CA PRO A 221 -3.66 -9.29 -1.44
C PRO A 221 -4.01 -9.47 0.03
N ILE A 222 -5.28 -9.80 0.33
CA ILE A 222 -5.74 -9.99 1.71
C ILE A 222 -5.11 -11.21 2.38
N ILE A 223 -4.92 -12.32 1.64
CA ILE A 223 -4.31 -13.54 2.18
C ILE A 223 -2.82 -13.34 2.38
N THR A 224 -2.15 -12.71 1.42
CA THR A 224 -0.72 -12.37 1.48
C THR A 224 -0.45 -11.41 2.63
N LEU A 225 -1.27 -10.37 2.80
CA LEU A 225 -1.23 -9.47 3.94
C LEU A 225 -1.34 -10.22 5.26
N ARG A 226 -2.40 -11.01 5.41
CA ARG A 226 -2.70 -11.69 6.67
C ARG A 226 -1.61 -12.71 7.03
N THR A 227 -1.10 -13.43 6.04
CA THR A 227 0.06 -14.32 6.21
C THR A 227 1.29 -13.53 6.67
N LYS A 228 1.59 -12.39 6.05
CA LYS A 228 2.69 -11.51 6.46
C LYS A 228 2.51 -11.00 7.89
N LEU A 229 1.28 -10.67 8.28
CA LEU A 229 0.98 -10.23 9.64
C LEU A 229 1.18 -11.34 10.68
N CYS A 230 0.90 -12.61 10.35
CA CYS A 230 1.25 -13.75 11.21
C CYS A 230 2.76 -13.80 11.45
N TRP A 231 3.57 -13.68 10.39
CA TRP A 231 5.03 -13.62 10.48
C TRP A 231 5.53 -12.42 11.28
N HIS A 232 4.92 -11.25 11.07
CA HIS A 232 5.22 -10.04 11.84
C HIS A 232 4.96 -10.22 13.34
N LYS A 233 3.95 -11.02 13.71
CA LYS A 233 3.67 -11.40 15.10
C LYS A 233 4.57 -12.53 15.64
N GLY A 234 5.47 -13.09 14.82
CA GLY A 234 6.31 -14.22 15.20
C GLY A 234 5.59 -15.58 15.14
N ILE A 235 4.50 -15.68 14.38
CA ILE A 235 3.76 -16.92 14.14
C ILE A 235 3.96 -17.29 12.67
N PRO A 236 5.00 -18.07 12.31
CA PRO A 236 5.28 -18.40 10.93
C PRO A 236 4.23 -19.39 10.40
N VAL A 237 3.22 -18.84 9.73
CA VAL A 237 2.18 -19.57 9.00
C VAL A 237 2.68 -19.85 7.59
N GLU A 238 2.55 -21.08 7.13
CA GLU A 238 2.97 -21.49 5.79
C GLU A 238 1.76 -21.81 4.92
N ILE A 239 1.70 -21.20 3.74
CA ILE A 239 0.59 -21.35 2.79
C ILE A 239 1.16 -21.80 1.45
N GLU A 240 0.84 -23.03 1.05
CA GLU A 240 1.23 -23.56 -0.25
C GLU A 240 0.24 -23.09 -1.33
N HIS A 241 0.46 -21.89 -1.86
CA HIS A 241 -0.35 -21.36 -2.96
C HIS A 241 0.47 -20.42 -3.89
N PRO A 242 0.43 -20.58 -5.23
CA PRO A 242 1.24 -19.77 -6.16
C PRO A 242 0.99 -18.25 -6.10
N MET A 243 -0.18 -17.83 -5.63
CA MET A 243 -0.55 -16.42 -5.42
C MET A 243 -0.32 -15.93 -3.97
N VAL A 244 0.37 -16.72 -3.14
CA VAL A 244 0.81 -16.33 -1.79
C VAL A 244 2.33 -16.52 -1.75
N PRO A 245 3.11 -15.50 -2.16
CA PRO A 245 4.57 -15.63 -2.28
C PRO A 245 5.20 -15.73 -0.89
N MET A 246 5.56 -16.95 -0.48
CA MET A 246 6.17 -17.20 0.83
C MET A 246 7.50 -16.45 1.02
N ALA A 247 8.21 -16.10 -0.06
CA ALA A 247 9.41 -15.27 0.00
C ALA A 247 9.16 -13.86 0.57
N TRP A 248 7.92 -13.37 0.55
CA TRP A 248 7.58 -12.05 1.10
C TRP A 248 7.42 -12.08 2.63
N MET A 249 7.23 -13.27 3.22
CA MET A 249 6.80 -13.42 4.62
C MET A 249 7.90 -13.15 5.65
N PRO A 250 9.15 -13.66 5.50
CA PRO A 250 10.24 -13.37 6.41
C PRO A 250 10.41 -11.87 6.66
N ILE A 251 10.62 -11.49 7.92
CA ILE A 251 10.85 -10.09 8.31
C ILE A 251 12.33 -9.78 8.14
N GLN A 252 12.68 -9.12 7.03
CA GLN A 252 14.06 -8.84 6.64
C GLN A 252 14.17 -7.41 6.06
N PRO A 253 14.18 -6.36 6.91
CA PRO A 253 14.33 -4.99 6.42
C PRO A 253 15.62 -4.81 5.61
N LEU A 254 15.60 -3.90 4.64
CA LEU A 254 16.80 -3.49 3.93
C LEU A 254 17.76 -2.78 4.89
N PRO A 255 19.09 -2.90 4.69
CA PRO A 255 20.08 -2.14 5.47
C PRO A 255 19.86 -0.63 5.36
N GLN A 256 19.39 -0.16 4.21
CA GLN A 256 19.07 1.23 3.91
C GLN A 256 17.89 1.29 2.94
N TYR A 257 17.05 2.31 3.13
CA TYR A 257 16.01 2.70 2.16
C TYR A 257 16.31 4.11 1.67
N ASP A 258 16.17 4.32 0.37
CA ASP A 258 16.48 5.62 -0.23
C ASP A 258 15.21 6.46 -0.43
N ASP A 259 15.25 7.69 0.06
CA ASP A 259 14.24 8.70 -0.20
C ASP A 259 14.54 9.44 -1.51
N ILE A 260 13.91 8.96 -2.59
CA ILE A 260 14.19 9.44 -3.95
C ILE A 260 13.49 10.77 -4.27
N TYR A 261 12.41 11.09 -3.55
CA TYR A 261 11.64 12.32 -3.76
C TYR A 261 11.95 13.35 -2.69
N ASP A 262 12.43 14.50 -3.11
CA ASP A 262 12.80 15.58 -2.19
C ASP A 262 11.57 16.05 -1.38
N PHE A 263 10.37 16.05 -1.97
CA PHE A 263 9.11 16.42 -1.31
C PHE A 263 8.63 15.45 -0.22
N LEU A 264 9.28 14.29 -0.08
CA LEU A 264 9.04 13.37 1.04
C LEU A 264 9.95 13.66 2.24
N SER A 265 10.90 14.59 2.11
CA SER A 265 11.76 15.02 3.22
C SER A 265 10.97 15.92 4.18
N PRO A 266 11.09 15.72 5.52
CA PRO A 266 10.46 16.59 6.52
C PRO A 266 10.83 18.06 6.40
N ASN A 267 12.01 18.36 5.85
CA ASN A 267 12.55 19.71 5.71
C ASN A 267 12.27 20.31 4.33
N TRP A 268 11.54 19.62 3.47
CA TRP A 268 11.27 20.11 2.13
C TRP A 268 10.31 21.29 2.17
N GLN A 269 10.66 22.33 1.42
CA GLN A 269 9.79 23.49 1.20
C GLN A 269 9.38 23.53 -0.26
N PRO A 270 8.12 23.89 -0.56
CA PRO A 270 7.70 24.08 -1.92
C PRO A 270 8.53 25.17 -2.60
N PRO A 271 8.79 25.03 -3.91
CA PRO A 271 9.54 26.03 -4.65
C PRO A 271 8.89 27.41 -4.52
N ASP A 272 9.68 28.49 -4.59
CA ASP A 272 9.16 29.87 -4.45
C ASP A 272 7.93 30.11 -5.36
N GLN A 273 6.81 30.49 -4.76
CA GLN A 273 5.53 30.74 -5.44
C GLN A 273 5.32 32.22 -5.80
N GLY A 274 6.33 33.07 -5.61
CA GLY A 274 6.33 34.47 -6.05
C GLY A 274 6.05 34.63 -7.55
N PHE A 275 5.51 35.78 -7.93
CA PHE A 275 5.12 36.05 -9.33
C PHE A 275 6.26 35.82 -10.33
N MET A 276 7.47 36.32 -10.01
CA MET A 276 8.64 36.16 -10.88
C MET A 276 9.10 34.71 -10.97
N ALA A 277 9.09 33.96 -9.86
CA ALA A 277 9.45 32.55 -9.84
C ALA A 277 8.44 31.70 -10.64
N ARG A 278 7.14 31.99 -10.52
CA ARG A 278 6.09 31.34 -11.33
C ARG A 278 6.24 31.65 -12.81
N LEU A 279 6.55 32.90 -13.18
CA LEU A 279 6.77 33.29 -14.57
C LEU A 279 8.01 32.60 -15.14
N SER A 280 9.10 32.53 -14.38
CA SER A 280 10.32 31.81 -14.76
C SER A 280 10.02 30.34 -15.09
N ARG A 281 9.32 29.62 -14.20
CA ARG A 281 8.92 28.22 -14.44
C ARG A 281 8.01 28.04 -15.64
N LYS A 282 7.13 29.00 -15.94
CA LYS A 282 6.28 28.94 -17.15
C LYS A 282 7.09 29.01 -18.45
N LEU A 283 8.25 29.68 -18.42
CA LEU A 283 9.14 29.85 -19.58
C LEU A 283 10.20 28.74 -19.68
N GLN A 284 10.40 27.99 -18.60
CA GLN A 284 11.33 26.87 -18.52
C GLN A 284 10.87 25.71 -19.42
N LYS A 285 11.79 25.18 -20.24
CA LYS A 285 11.51 24.10 -21.20
C LYS A 285 11.92 22.71 -20.72
N SER A 286 12.80 22.64 -19.72
CA SER A 286 13.34 21.39 -19.17
C SER A 286 13.58 21.53 -17.67
N PHE A 287 13.46 20.44 -16.94
CA PHE A 287 13.60 20.38 -15.48
C PHE A 287 14.67 19.34 -15.12
N PRO A 288 15.98 19.71 -15.09
CA PRO A 288 17.08 18.78 -14.80
C PRO A 288 16.94 18.01 -13.49
N GLU A 289 16.25 18.59 -12.51
CA GLU A 289 15.90 17.98 -11.23
C GLU A 289 14.95 16.79 -11.39
N ILE A 290 14.03 16.84 -12.36
CA ILE A 290 13.16 15.71 -12.71
C ILE A 290 14.00 14.61 -13.37
N ASP A 291 14.89 14.97 -14.29
CA ASP A 291 15.77 13.99 -14.95
C ASP A 291 16.68 13.28 -13.93
N ALA A 292 17.24 14.03 -12.98
CA ALA A 292 18.01 13.47 -11.88
C ALA A 292 17.17 12.58 -10.94
N CYS A 293 15.93 12.97 -10.65
CA CYS A 293 14.99 12.12 -9.89
C CYS A 293 14.69 10.81 -10.64
N MET A 294 14.41 10.88 -11.94
CA MET A 294 14.16 9.69 -12.76
C MET A 294 15.39 8.78 -12.84
N GLU A 295 16.60 9.32 -12.90
CA GLU A 295 17.81 8.50 -12.85
C GLU A 295 17.98 7.79 -11.50
N ARG A 296 17.70 8.48 -10.38
CA ARG A 296 17.66 7.82 -9.05
C ARG A 296 16.62 6.69 -9.00
N ILE A 297 15.45 6.87 -9.62
CA ILE A 297 14.42 5.81 -9.70
C ILE A 297 14.94 4.61 -10.49
N ARG A 298 15.53 4.82 -11.67
CA ARG A 298 16.09 3.74 -12.50
C ARG A 298 17.27 3.03 -11.84
N GLN A 299 18.02 3.72 -10.98
CA GLN A 299 19.11 3.09 -10.23
C GLN A 299 18.61 2.03 -9.25
N VAL A 300 17.39 2.16 -8.71
CA VAL A 300 16.78 1.12 -7.87
C VAL A 300 16.75 -0.23 -8.60
N ASP A 301 16.41 -0.23 -9.89
CA ASP A 301 16.31 -1.44 -10.70
C ASP A 301 17.66 -1.94 -11.27
N ARG A 302 18.75 -1.16 -11.14
CA ARG A 302 20.08 -1.51 -11.65
C ARG A 302 21.04 -2.04 -10.59
N CYS A 303 20.74 -1.81 -9.31
CA CYS A 303 21.66 -2.06 -8.19
C CYS A 303 21.59 -3.50 -7.63
N SER A 304 21.06 -4.46 -8.40
CA SER A 304 20.73 -5.80 -7.94
C SER A 304 21.31 -6.90 -8.83
#